data_AF-A0A2H5UV91-F1
#
_entry.id   AF-A0A2H5UV91-F1
#
_cell.length_a   1.000
_cell.length_b   1.000
_cell.length_c   1.000
_cell.angle_alpha   90.00
_cell.angle_beta   90.00
_cell.angle_gamma   90.00
#
_symmetry.space_group_name_H-M   'P 1'
#
loop_
_entity.id
_entity.type
_entity.pdbx_description
1 polymer ?
#
loop_
_entity_poly.entity_id
_entity_poly.type
_entity_poly.pdbx_seq_one_letter_code
_entity_poly.pdbx_strand_id
1 'polypeptide(L)'
;MKEPSESHERNMDDSTAYATVKIPARLASLIDEYLRTDDAAIRGHRSRSSVVVDALIEFMESHGYLQRRRYTHINTYDDFALIRDHQLNTTACIRFSLPDKAYCELCETWNICDHVRYALEQEKIRKPLASAGFRIS
;
A
#
# COMPACT_ATOMS: atom_id res chain seq x y z
N MET A 1 0.10 17.92 40.78
CA MET A 1 -0.66 16.67 40.54
C MET A 1 -1.18 16.75 39.12
N LYS A 2 -0.88 15.73 38.31
CA LYS A 2 -1.24 15.65 36.89
C LYS A 2 -2.70 15.22 36.77
N GLU A 3 -3.50 15.93 35.98
CA GLU A 3 -4.73 15.38 35.42
C GLU A 3 -4.36 14.57 34.16
N PRO A 4 -4.93 13.38 33.96
CA PRO A 4 -4.60 12.56 32.81
C PRO A 4 -5.35 13.06 31.58
N SER A 5 -4.59 13.38 30.53
CA SER A 5 -5.10 13.57 29.17
C SER A 5 -5.63 12.24 28.65
N GLU A 6 -6.95 12.09 28.59
CA GLU A 6 -7.61 10.97 27.92
C GLU A 6 -7.42 11.11 26.40
N SER A 7 -6.32 10.55 25.90
CA SER A 7 -6.18 10.23 24.49
C SER A 7 -7.24 9.18 24.14
N HIS A 8 -8.36 9.64 23.57
CA HIS A 8 -9.31 8.78 22.89
C HIS A 8 -8.61 8.15 21.68
N GLU A 9 -7.97 7.01 21.91
CA GLU A 9 -7.67 6.03 20.87
C GLU A 9 -9.00 5.57 20.31
N ARG A 10 -9.47 6.25 19.25
CA ARG A 10 -10.57 5.75 18.43
C ARG A 10 -10.04 4.50 17.74
N ASN A 11 -10.32 3.35 18.35
CA ASN A 11 -10.22 2.04 17.73
C ASN A 11 -10.98 2.10 16.40
N MET A 12 -10.20 2.20 15.33
CA MET A 12 -10.68 2.23 13.96
C MET A 12 -10.91 0.79 13.51
N ASP A 13 -11.87 0.13 14.14
CA ASP A 13 -12.42 -1.16 13.71
C ASP A 13 -13.85 -0.94 13.22
N ASP A 14 -13.95 -0.39 12.01
CA ASP A 14 -15.20 -0.31 11.25
C ASP A 14 -14.94 -0.85 9.84
N SER A 15 -14.44 -2.10 9.79
CA SER A 15 -13.92 -2.74 8.58
C SER A 15 -14.97 -3.05 7.50
N THR A 16 -16.23 -2.60 7.67
CA THR A 16 -17.34 -2.85 6.75
C THR A 16 -18.28 -1.67 6.45
N ALA A 17 -18.16 -0.51 7.11
CA ALA A 17 -19.03 0.62 6.82
C ALA A 17 -18.50 1.45 5.64
N TYR A 18 -19.32 1.56 4.57
CA TYR A 18 -19.03 2.40 3.41
C TYR A 18 -19.90 3.64 3.41
N ALA A 19 -19.30 4.80 3.15
CA ALA A 19 -20.00 6.05 2.90
C ALA A 19 -20.07 6.35 1.38
N THR A 20 -21.21 6.87 0.91
CA THR A 20 -21.37 7.30 -0.49
C THR A 20 -21.05 8.79 -0.62
N VAL A 21 -20.14 9.13 -1.53
CA VAL A 21 -19.83 10.51 -1.91
C VAL A 21 -20.27 10.78 -3.36
N LYS A 22 -20.78 11.97 -3.63
CA LYS A 22 -21.11 12.42 -4.99
C LYS A 22 -19.94 13.21 -5.55
N ILE A 23 -19.47 12.83 -6.74
CA ILE A 23 -18.46 13.57 -7.50
C ILE A 23 -19.05 14.03 -8.83
N PRO A 24 -18.56 15.14 -9.43
CA PRO A 24 -19.00 15.58 -10.75
C PRO A 24 -18.77 14.50 -11.80
N ALA A 25 -19.71 14.33 -12.74
CA ALA A 25 -19.64 13.31 -13.79
C ALA A 25 -18.34 13.42 -14.62
N ARG A 26 -17.91 14.65 -14.93
CA ARG A 26 -16.64 14.90 -15.62
C ARG A 26 -15.43 14.35 -14.86
N LEU A 27 -15.41 14.46 -13.53
CA LEU A 27 -14.31 13.93 -12.72
C LEU A 27 -14.32 12.40 -12.72
N ALA A 28 -15.51 11.79 -12.64
CA ALA A 28 -15.63 10.34 -12.76
C ALA A 28 -15.10 9.81 -14.11
N SER A 29 -15.37 10.53 -15.21
CA SER A 29 -14.85 10.18 -16.53
C SER A 29 -13.33 10.28 -16.63
N LEU A 30 -12.71 11.29 -16.02
CA LEU A 30 -11.24 11.38 -15.96
C LEU A 30 -10.61 10.22 -15.17
N ILE A 31 -11.28 9.76 -14.11
CA ILE A 31 -10.83 8.55 -13.38
C ILE A 31 -10.91 7.32 -14.29
N ASP A 32 -11.98 7.18 -15.10
CA ASP A 32 -12.10 6.07 -16.05
C ASP A 32 -11.01 6.09 -17.12
N GLU A 33 -10.66 7.28 -17.62
CA GLU A 33 -9.56 7.45 -18.57
C GLU A 33 -8.22 7.03 -17.95
N TYR A 34 -7.94 7.50 -16.73
CA TYR A 34 -6.75 7.12 -15.97
C TYR A 34 -6.68 5.61 -15.73
N LEU A 35 -7.78 4.96 -15.35
CA LEU A 35 -7.85 3.51 -15.10
C LEU A 35 -7.51 2.64 -16.31
N ARG A 36 -7.47 3.21 -17.53
CA ARG A 36 -7.07 2.51 -18.76
C ARG A 36 -5.56 2.60 -19.04
N THR A 37 -4.82 3.34 -18.22
CA THR A 37 -3.37 3.54 -18.40
C THR A 37 -2.56 2.49 -17.67
N ASP A 38 -1.33 2.25 -18.15
CA ASP A 38 -0.37 1.37 -17.46
C ASP A 38 -0.01 1.92 -16.07
N ASP A 39 0.02 3.24 -15.88
CA ASP A 39 0.31 3.85 -14.56
C ASP A 39 -0.72 3.44 -13.51
N ALA A 40 -2.01 3.42 -13.86
CA ALA A 40 -3.06 2.94 -12.97
C ALA A 40 -2.88 1.47 -12.58
N ALA A 41 -2.54 0.62 -13.56
CA ALA A 41 -2.28 -0.80 -13.32
C ALA A 41 -1.06 -1.02 -12.41
N ILE A 42 0.04 -0.30 -12.67
CA ILE A 42 1.27 -0.33 -11.87
C ILE A 42 0.98 0.12 -10.43
N ARG A 43 0.15 1.15 -10.25
CA ARG A 43 -0.31 1.67 -8.95
C ARG A 43 -1.40 0.81 -8.30
N GLY A 44 -1.79 -0.32 -8.88
CA GLY A 44 -2.77 -1.23 -8.31
C GLY A 44 -4.20 -0.67 -8.28
N HIS A 45 -4.48 0.41 -9.01
CA HIS A 45 -5.81 0.99 -9.11
C HIS A 45 -6.66 0.17 -10.09
N ARG A 46 -7.66 -0.54 -9.56
CA ARG A 46 -8.55 -1.42 -10.35
C ARG A 46 -10.00 -0.93 -10.43
N SER A 47 -10.32 0.17 -9.74
CA SER A 47 -11.66 0.72 -9.66
C SER A 47 -11.64 2.21 -9.37
N ARG A 48 -12.76 2.91 -9.61
CA ARG A 48 -12.90 4.31 -9.20
C ARG A 48 -12.72 4.46 -7.69
N SER A 49 -13.28 3.52 -6.92
CA SER A 49 -13.19 3.53 -5.45
C SER A 49 -11.74 3.45 -4.98
N SER A 50 -10.91 2.60 -5.58
CA SER A 50 -9.48 2.54 -5.20
C SER A 50 -8.74 3.84 -5.46
N VAL A 51 -9.04 4.54 -6.57
CA VAL A 51 -8.44 5.85 -6.88
C VAL A 51 -8.88 6.89 -5.86
N VAL A 52 -10.17 6.96 -5.56
CA VAL A 52 -10.73 7.94 -4.61
C VAL A 52 -10.22 7.70 -3.20
N VAL A 53 -10.16 6.44 -2.75
CA VAL A 53 -9.64 6.08 -1.43
C VAL A 53 -8.17 6.49 -1.32
N ASP A 54 -7.34 6.17 -2.31
CA ASP A 54 -5.92 6.51 -2.30
C ASP A 54 -5.70 8.03 -2.27
N ALA A 55 -6.42 8.77 -3.15
CA ALA A 55 -6.37 10.22 -3.17
C ALA A 55 -6.84 10.87 -1.84
N LEU A 56 -7.87 10.30 -1.20
CA LEU A 56 -8.34 10.78 0.11
C LEU A 56 -7.32 10.47 1.21
N ILE A 57 -6.67 9.32 1.19
CA ILE A 57 -5.61 8.98 2.13
C ILE A 57 -4.46 9.99 2.00
N GLU A 58 -3.93 10.19 0.79
CA GLU A 58 -2.86 11.17 0.53
C GLU A 58 -3.26 12.58 0.99
N PHE A 59 -4.51 12.99 0.70
CA PHE A 59 -5.05 14.27 1.16
C PHE A 59 -5.09 14.37 2.69
N MET A 60 -5.58 13.36 3.40
CA MET A 60 -5.67 13.38 4.87
C MET A 60 -4.30 13.30 5.53
N GLU A 61 -3.35 12.56 4.96
CA GLU A 61 -1.96 12.51 5.41
C GLU A 61 -1.26 13.87 5.26
N SER A 62 -1.42 14.53 4.11
CA SER A 62 -0.81 15.85 3.86
C SER A 62 -1.32 16.96 4.79
N HIS A 63 -2.51 16.77 5.37
CA HIS A 63 -3.12 17.72 6.32
C HIS A 63 -3.01 17.26 7.79
N GLY A 64 -2.30 16.16 8.07
CA GLY A 64 -2.05 15.67 9.43
C GLY A 64 -3.25 15.01 10.12
N TYR A 65 -4.33 14.71 9.38
CA TYR A 65 -5.50 14.00 9.90
C TYR A 65 -5.31 12.48 9.92
N LEU A 66 -4.36 11.98 9.12
CA LEU A 66 -3.93 10.58 9.13
C LEU A 66 -2.42 10.51 9.34
N GLN A 67 -1.97 9.61 10.22
CA GLN A 67 -0.55 9.37 10.37
C GLN A 67 -0.01 8.74 9.08
N ARG A 68 0.92 9.44 8.43
CA ARG A 68 1.50 9.02 7.17
C ARG A 68 2.18 7.66 7.32
N ARG A 69 1.62 6.63 6.69
CA ARG A 69 2.25 5.32 6.70
C ARG A 69 3.46 5.41 5.78
N ARG A 70 4.65 5.03 6.25
CA ARG A 70 5.86 5.06 5.41
C ARG A 70 5.69 4.17 4.17
N TYR A 71 5.03 3.02 4.35
CA TYR A 71 4.87 2.02 3.30
C TYR A 71 3.42 1.75 2.99
N THR A 72 3.13 1.52 1.71
CA THR A 72 1.83 1.01 1.23
C THR A 72 2.06 -0.09 0.21
N HIS A 73 1.46 -1.26 0.44
CA HIS A 73 1.43 -2.34 -0.54
C HIS A 73 0.59 -1.92 -1.76
N ILE A 74 1.18 -2.02 -2.95
CA ILE A 74 0.53 -1.66 -4.20
C ILE A 74 -0.07 -2.90 -4.87
N ASN A 75 0.78 -3.87 -5.19
CA ASN A 75 0.37 -5.10 -5.85
C ASN A 75 1.36 -6.23 -5.60
N THR A 76 0.91 -7.47 -5.78
CA THR A 76 1.73 -8.68 -5.70
C THR A 76 1.61 -9.44 -7.02
N TYR A 77 2.73 -9.91 -7.53
CA TYR A 77 2.87 -10.78 -8.69
C TYR A 77 3.57 -12.08 -8.25
N ASP A 78 3.75 -13.03 -9.18
CA ASP A 78 4.26 -14.36 -8.87
C ASP A 78 5.68 -14.33 -8.27
N ASP A 79 6.55 -13.47 -8.79
CA ASP A 79 7.96 -13.36 -8.41
C ASP A 79 8.35 -11.99 -7.83
N PHE A 80 7.42 -11.03 -7.72
CA PHE A 80 7.71 -9.73 -7.11
C PHE A 80 6.50 -9.05 -6.47
N ALA A 81 6.77 -8.10 -5.57
CA ALA A 81 5.77 -7.20 -5.00
C ALA A 81 6.19 -5.74 -5.20
N LEU A 82 5.19 -4.88 -5.38
CA LEU A 82 5.38 -3.44 -5.47
C LEU A 82 4.92 -2.77 -4.17
N ILE A 83 5.78 -1.92 -3.61
CA ILE A 83 5.53 -1.17 -2.38
C ILE A 83 5.82 0.30 -2.63
N ARG A 84 4.88 1.17 -2.27
CA ARG A 84 5.10 2.62 -2.24
C ARG A 84 5.88 2.96 -0.97
N ASP A 85 7.03 3.62 -1.12
CA ASP A 85 7.71 4.31 -0.01
C ASP A 85 7.34 5.79 -0.09
N HIS A 86 6.47 6.20 0.83
CA HIS A 86 5.97 7.57 0.93
C HIS A 86 7.02 8.54 1.47
N GLN A 87 8.04 8.07 2.20
CA GLN A 87 9.12 8.91 2.67
C GLN A 87 10.10 9.24 1.54
N LEU A 88 10.37 8.28 0.66
CA LEU A 88 11.23 8.45 -0.52
C LEU A 88 10.46 8.90 -1.77
N ASN A 89 9.13 8.99 -1.68
CA ASN A 89 8.22 9.33 -2.78
C ASN A 89 8.41 8.46 -4.04
N THR A 90 8.71 7.18 -3.85
CA THR A 90 9.04 6.24 -4.94
C THR A 90 8.38 4.88 -4.72
N THR A 91 8.45 4.01 -5.74
CA THR A 91 7.97 2.63 -5.67
C THR A 91 9.15 1.68 -5.62
N ALA A 92 9.23 0.86 -4.58
CA ALA A 92 10.18 -0.23 -4.47
C ALA A 92 9.59 -1.50 -5.10
N CYS A 93 10.38 -2.14 -5.97
CA CYS A 93 10.11 -3.47 -6.48
C CYS A 93 10.92 -4.49 -5.66
N ILE A 94 10.21 -5.43 -5.02
CA ILE A 94 10.81 -6.50 -4.23
C ILE A 94 10.67 -7.79 -5.00
N ARG A 95 11.78 -8.32 -5.52
CA ARG A 95 11.81 -9.63 -6.20
C ARG A 95 12.02 -10.75 -5.21
N PHE A 96 11.34 -11.86 -5.42
CA PHE A 96 11.45 -13.07 -4.63
C PHE A 96 12.07 -14.17 -5.49
N SER A 97 13.17 -14.73 -5.00
CA SER A 97 13.88 -15.85 -5.60
C SER A 97 13.80 -17.02 -4.63
N LEU A 98 13.20 -18.12 -5.09
CA LEU A 98 13.02 -19.31 -4.29
C LEU A 98 14.39 -19.92 -3.89
N PRO A 99 14.51 -20.54 -2.70
CA PRO A 99 13.43 -20.72 -1.74
C PRO A 99 13.26 -19.55 -0.77
N ASP A 100 14.24 -18.66 -0.55
CA ASP A 100 14.24 -17.76 0.62
C ASP A 100 14.90 -16.40 0.39
N LYS A 101 15.18 -16.04 -0.86
CA LYS A 101 15.89 -14.80 -1.18
C LYS A 101 14.95 -13.70 -1.63
N ALA A 102 15.05 -12.53 -1.01
CA ALA A 102 14.36 -11.33 -1.46
C ALA A 102 15.38 -10.27 -1.87
N TYR A 103 15.13 -9.60 -3.00
CA TYR A 103 15.94 -8.50 -3.50
C TYR A 103 15.10 -7.23 -3.59
N CYS A 104 15.56 -6.15 -2.99
CA CYS A 104 14.97 -4.83 -3.19
C CYS A 104 15.70 -4.12 -4.32
N GLU A 105 15.01 -3.84 -5.43
CA GLU A 105 15.59 -3.07 -6.54
C GLU A 105 15.91 -1.63 -6.13
N LEU A 106 15.16 -1.05 -5.18
CA LEU A 106 15.40 0.33 -4.73
C LEU A 106 16.63 0.47 -3.82
N CYS A 107 16.86 -0.51 -2.95
CA CYS A 107 18.02 -0.53 -2.05
C CYS A 107 19.22 -1.30 -2.65
N GLU A 108 19.04 -1.85 -3.84
CA GLU A 108 20.02 -2.66 -4.58
C GLU A 108 20.65 -3.78 -3.73
N THR A 109 19.86 -4.41 -2.86
CA THR A 109 20.38 -5.36 -1.86
C THR A 109 19.53 -6.62 -1.72
N TRP A 110 20.23 -7.74 -1.49
CA TRP A 110 19.65 -9.04 -1.10
C TRP A 110 19.45 -9.18 0.41
N ASN A 111 19.87 -8.19 1.20
CA ASN A 111 19.67 -8.16 2.64
C ASN A 111 18.25 -7.67 2.97
N ILE A 112 17.76 -8.03 4.17
CA ILE A 112 16.46 -7.56 4.67
C ILE A 112 16.55 -6.06 4.99
N CYS A 113 16.23 -5.23 3.99
CA CYS A 113 15.97 -3.80 4.20
C CYS A 113 14.54 -3.58 4.72
N ASP A 114 14.21 -2.35 5.10
CA ASP A 114 12.88 -2.02 5.60
C ASP A 114 11.76 -2.32 4.58
N HIS A 115 12.01 -2.17 3.27
CA HIS A 115 11.01 -2.50 2.24
C HIS A 115 10.74 -4.00 2.16
N VAL A 116 11.80 -4.84 2.20
CA VAL A 116 11.68 -6.30 2.22
C VAL A 116 10.95 -6.75 3.48
N ARG A 117 11.31 -6.18 4.64
CA ARG A 117 10.65 -6.49 5.92
C ARG A 117 9.16 -6.20 5.84
N TYR A 118 8.79 -5.00 5.40
CA TYR A 118 7.39 -4.62 5.22
C TYR A 118 6.67 -5.57 4.25
N ALA A 119 7.30 -5.95 3.13
CA ALA A 119 6.73 -6.87 2.14
C ALA A 119 6.37 -8.23 2.78
N LEU A 120 7.30 -8.82 3.52
CA LEU A 120 7.13 -10.14 4.13
C LEU A 120 6.12 -10.14 5.29
N GLU A 121 5.89 -8.99 5.93
CA GLU A 121 4.85 -8.81 6.95
C GLU A 121 3.43 -8.77 6.36
N GLN A 122 3.27 -8.42 5.07
CA GLN A 122 1.94 -8.35 4.45
C GLN A 122 1.40 -9.75 4.15
N GLU A 123 0.29 -10.11 4.78
CA GLU A 123 -0.35 -11.42 4.57
C GLU A 123 -0.71 -11.69 3.10
N LYS A 124 -1.09 -10.64 2.36
CA LYS A 124 -1.40 -10.67 0.92
C LYS A 124 -0.19 -10.99 0.03
N ILE A 125 1.03 -10.83 0.54
CA ILE A 125 2.28 -11.22 -0.12
C ILE A 125 2.72 -12.59 0.41
N ARG A 126 2.68 -12.76 1.73
CA ARG A 126 3.14 -13.94 2.46
C ARG A 126 2.46 -15.23 2.00
N LYS A 127 1.13 -15.22 1.86
CA LYS A 127 0.34 -16.41 1.50
C LYS A 127 0.63 -16.94 0.09
N PRO A 128 0.61 -16.10 -0.98
CA PRO A 128 1.03 -16.52 -2.31
C PRO A 128 2.46 -17.05 -2.35
N LEU A 129 3.41 -16.35 -1.73
CA LEU A 129 4.82 -16.76 -1.72
C LEU A 129 5.04 -18.12 -1.05
N ALA A 130 4.44 -18.34 0.12
CA ALA A 130 4.51 -19.63 0.80
C ALA A 130 3.93 -20.77 -0.05
N SER A 131 2.81 -20.51 -0.74
CA SER A 131 2.19 -21.49 -1.65
C SER A 131 3.08 -21.81 -2.87
N ALA A 132 3.88 -20.85 -3.32
CA ALA A 132 4.88 -21.04 -4.37
C ALA A 132 6.18 -21.71 -3.87
N GLY A 133 6.29 -22.01 -2.58
CA GLY A 133 7.45 -22.69 -1.97
C GLY A 133 8.49 -21.75 -1.37
N PHE A 134 8.17 -20.46 -1.22
CA PHE A 134 9.05 -19.51 -0.55
C PHE A 134 9.03 -19.73 0.98
N ARG A 135 10.21 -19.79 1.59
CA ARG A 135 10.43 -19.99 3.02
C ARG A 135 10.68 -18.64 3.67
N ILE A 136 9.82 -18.29 4.60
CA ILE A 136 9.89 -17.05 5.35
C ILE A 136 10.43 -17.44 6.71
N SER A 137 11.73 -17.17 6.93
CA SER A 137 12.42 -17.40 8.19
C SER A 137 12.22 -16.24 9.15
#